data_AF-A0A4Q9GBC7-F1
#
_entry.id   AF-A0A4Q9GBC7-F1
#
_cell.length_a   1.000
_cell.length_b   1.000
_cell.length_c   1.000
_cell.angle_alpha   90.00
_cell.angle_beta   90.00
_cell.angle_gamma   90.00
#
_symmetry.space_group_name_H-M   'P 1'
#
loop_
_entity.id
_entity.type
_entity.pdbx_description
1 polymer ?
#
loop_
_entity_poly.entity_id
_entity_poly.type
_entity_poly.pdbx_seq_one_letter_code
_entity_poly.pdbx_strand_id
1 'polypeptide(L)'
;MRAAPQVIDAVEIRPVASRRDIEPFWRAALVAQGDDPAFTPPLLKETYEVLTPGRTPFARENDGMAWTAFRAGRPVGRIYAVRNAAHLARHGDGAAQFGFLEAIDDDVVWNALFATVADFARTRGLTRLRGPFSASINHECGLMVGGYGERATTHTNYAPSFYARQLERLGFAGVKDIVGYEGSLSESRLPERVAAIRGKWPGSADLTLRPAQGAAAVAELNSVYNDAWADNWGAVPVSDEEASFLAGLAQQILPADWSTLADWKGQPIGALVMAPDLNEAVRDLKGRLVPFGWAKLLWRLNVSGVSRARVPVIGVRRAWRGTRVGAMAAAVLLADAVEKARKAGCARLEVSWMLEDNNPILNLVRSMPASRTKVWRIYEKAL
;
A
#
# COMPACT_ATOMS: atom_id res chain seq x y z
N MET A 1 -16.28 -10.80 -28.67
CA MET A 1 -15.45 -10.11 -29.67
C MET A 1 -14.15 -9.68 -29.01
N ARG A 2 -13.00 -10.16 -29.48
CA ARG A 2 -11.68 -9.68 -29.00
C ARG A 2 -11.48 -8.26 -29.57
N ALA A 3 -11.27 -7.27 -28.71
CA ALA A 3 -10.90 -5.92 -29.15
C ALA A 3 -9.59 -6.01 -29.95
N ALA A 4 -9.60 -5.51 -31.19
CA ALA A 4 -8.42 -5.46 -32.05
C ALA A 4 -7.45 -4.39 -31.52
N PRO A 5 -6.13 -4.63 -31.55
CA PRO A 5 -5.14 -3.65 -31.09
C PRO A 5 -5.17 -2.42 -32.01
N GLN A 6 -5.43 -1.23 -31.44
CA GLN A 6 -5.25 0.04 -32.14
C GLN A 6 -3.74 0.34 -32.28
N VAL A 7 -3.30 0.68 -33.49
CA VAL A 7 -1.90 1.02 -33.78
C VAL A 7 -1.82 2.54 -34.00
N ILE A 8 -1.21 3.23 -33.04
CA ILE A 8 -0.68 4.60 -33.21
C ILE A 8 0.85 4.43 -33.14
N ASP A 9 1.56 4.87 -34.18
CA ASP A 9 3.02 4.70 -34.43
C ASP A 9 3.90 4.32 -33.21
N ALA A 10 4.51 3.14 -33.12
CA ALA A 10 3.90 1.82 -33.25
C ALA A 10 3.89 1.23 -31.82
N VAL A 11 3.02 1.77 -30.97
CA VAL A 11 2.76 1.24 -29.62
C VAL A 11 1.50 0.37 -29.71
N GLU A 12 1.65 -0.91 -29.45
CA GLU A 12 0.55 -1.86 -29.41
C GLU A 12 0.10 -2.07 -27.97
N ILE A 13 -1.16 -1.77 -27.67
CA ILE A 13 -1.75 -2.04 -26.36
C ILE A 13 -2.42 -3.41 -26.38
N ARG A 14 -1.95 -4.34 -25.54
CA ARG A 14 -2.53 -5.68 -25.40
C ARG A 14 -3.16 -5.87 -24.02
N PRO A 15 -4.40 -6.38 -23.92
CA PRO A 15 -5.00 -6.72 -22.64
C PRO A 15 -4.30 -7.94 -22.01
N VAL A 16 -4.23 -7.96 -20.69
CA VAL A 16 -3.81 -9.13 -19.91
C VAL A 16 -5.03 -10.04 -19.77
N ALA A 17 -5.21 -10.95 -20.73
CA ALA A 17 -6.41 -11.80 -20.82
C ALA A 17 -6.18 -13.21 -20.25
N SER A 18 -4.93 -13.59 -20.02
CA SER A 18 -4.57 -14.94 -19.58
C SER A 18 -3.27 -14.95 -18.79
N ARG A 19 -3.00 -16.07 -18.13
CA ARG A 19 -1.79 -16.26 -17.32
C ARG A 19 -0.49 -15.95 -18.08
N ARG A 20 -0.42 -16.23 -19.39
CA ARG A 20 0.79 -15.97 -20.20
C ARG A 20 1.07 -14.48 -20.41
N ASP A 21 0.05 -13.64 -20.28
CA ASP A 21 0.14 -12.20 -20.51
C ASP A 21 0.67 -11.44 -19.27
N ILE A 22 0.68 -12.11 -18.11
CA ILE A 22 1.12 -11.54 -16.82
C ILE A 22 2.63 -11.33 -16.78
N GLU A 23 3.44 -12.22 -17.37
CA GLU A 23 4.90 -12.03 -17.38
C GLU A 23 5.33 -10.79 -18.19
N PRO A 24 4.82 -10.53 -19.42
CA PRO A 24 5.06 -9.27 -20.10
C PRO A 24 4.62 -8.04 -19.31
N PHE A 25 3.45 -8.10 -18.66
CA PHE A 25 2.98 -7.02 -17.79
C PHE A 25 3.94 -6.75 -16.64
N TRP A 26 4.42 -7.80 -15.95
CA TRP A 26 5.42 -7.67 -14.89
C TRP A 26 6.75 -7.11 -15.43
N ARG A 27 7.21 -7.59 -16.59
CA ARG A 27 8.45 -7.13 -17.23
C ARG A 27 8.41 -5.66 -17.61
N ALA A 28 7.26 -5.13 -18.02
CA ALA A 28 7.10 -3.71 -18.35
C ALA A 28 7.54 -2.79 -17.19
N ALA A 29 7.29 -3.19 -15.95
CA ALA A 29 7.76 -2.47 -14.77
C ALA A 29 9.28 -2.39 -14.71
N LEU A 30 9.95 -3.52 -14.92
CA LEU A 30 11.41 -3.59 -14.88
C LEU A 30 12.03 -2.76 -15.99
N VAL A 31 11.43 -2.78 -17.18
CA VAL A 31 11.88 -1.98 -18.32
C VAL A 31 11.72 -0.49 -18.03
N ALA A 32 10.59 -0.07 -17.48
CA ALA A 32 10.32 1.33 -17.17
C ALA A 32 11.26 1.88 -16.09
N GLN A 33 11.56 1.05 -15.08
CA GLN A 33 12.38 1.43 -13.92
C GLN A 33 13.88 1.32 -14.20
N GLY A 34 14.29 0.51 -15.17
CA GLY A 34 15.70 0.34 -15.55
C GLY A 34 16.56 -0.18 -14.41
N ASP A 35 17.76 0.39 -14.27
CA ASP A 35 18.74 0.02 -13.24
C ASP A 35 18.67 0.90 -11.98
N ASP A 36 17.54 1.56 -11.73
CA ASP A 36 17.38 2.44 -10.57
C ASP A 36 17.62 1.68 -9.24
N PRO A 37 18.62 2.07 -8.43
CA PRO A 37 19.00 1.34 -7.22
C PRO A 37 17.99 1.48 -6.07
N ALA A 38 17.04 2.42 -6.16
CA ALA A 38 15.94 2.61 -5.22
C ALA A 38 14.73 1.75 -5.55
N PHE A 39 14.62 1.28 -6.80
CA PHE A 39 13.56 0.37 -7.23
C PHE A 39 13.83 -1.07 -6.79
N THR A 40 12.81 -1.68 -6.17
CA THR A 40 12.80 -3.12 -5.86
C THR A 40 11.78 -3.80 -6.76
N PRO A 41 12.20 -4.71 -7.66
CA PRO A 41 11.28 -5.48 -8.49
C PRO A 41 10.19 -6.19 -7.67
N PRO A 42 8.89 -6.00 -7.97
CA PRO A 42 7.83 -6.74 -7.29
C PRO A 42 7.99 -8.23 -7.59
N LEU A 43 7.53 -9.10 -6.69
CA LEU A 43 7.59 -10.53 -6.95
C LEU A 43 6.63 -10.88 -8.09
N LEU A 44 7.11 -11.62 -9.08
CA LEU A 44 6.26 -12.09 -10.17
C LEU A 44 5.06 -12.91 -9.64
N LYS A 45 5.26 -13.65 -8.53
CA LYS A 45 4.20 -14.38 -7.82
C LYS A 45 3.06 -13.46 -7.36
N GLU A 46 3.37 -12.27 -6.84
CA GLU A 46 2.36 -11.30 -6.39
C GLU A 46 1.57 -10.74 -7.58
N THR A 47 2.25 -10.48 -8.70
CA THR A 47 1.56 -10.04 -9.93
C THR A 47 0.61 -11.13 -10.45
N TYR A 48 1.01 -12.41 -10.37
CA TYR A 48 0.10 -13.52 -10.67
C TYR A 48 -1.08 -13.60 -9.71
N GLU A 49 -0.87 -13.37 -8.42
CA GLU A 49 -1.92 -13.42 -7.41
C GLU A 49 -3.01 -12.38 -7.72
N VAL A 50 -2.61 -11.14 -7.99
CA VAL A 50 -3.54 -10.01 -8.19
C VAL A 50 -4.22 -10.03 -9.55
N LEU A 51 -3.49 -10.36 -10.63
CA LEU A 51 -4.02 -10.23 -12.00
C LEU A 51 -4.66 -11.50 -12.56
N THR A 52 -4.59 -12.63 -11.85
CA THR A 52 -5.33 -13.82 -12.27
C THR A 52 -6.82 -13.60 -12.00
N PRO A 53 -7.69 -13.69 -13.02
CA PRO A 53 -9.12 -13.46 -12.84
C PRO A 53 -9.72 -14.32 -11.72
N GLY A 54 -10.48 -13.68 -10.83
CA GLY A 54 -11.19 -14.34 -9.73
C GLY A 54 -10.31 -14.92 -8.61
N ARG A 55 -9.00 -14.68 -8.63
CA ARG A 55 -8.06 -15.27 -7.66
C ARG A 55 -8.13 -14.60 -6.28
N THR A 56 -8.24 -13.28 -6.23
CA THR A 56 -8.43 -12.53 -4.98
C THR A 56 -9.91 -12.21 -4.76
N PRO A 57 -10.37 -12.01 -3.52
CA PRO A 57 -11.73 -11.52 -3.26
C PRO A 57 -11.97 -10.18 -3.98
N PHE A 58 -11.01 -9.24 -3.91
CA PHE A 58 -11.07 -7.99 -4.68
C PHE A 58 -11.36 -8.20 -6.18
N ALA A 59 -10.66 -9.14 -6.84
CA ALA A 59 -10.83 -9.41 -8.27
C ALA A 59 -12.15 -10.13 -8.61
N ARG A 60 -12.83 -10.74 -7.62
CA ARG A 60 -14.17 -11.34 -7.79
C ARG A 60 -15.28 -10.29 -7.68
N GLU A 61 -15.07 -9.26 -6.87
CA GLU A 61 -16.07 -8.22 -6.58
C GLU A 61 -16.00 -7.02 -7.52
N ASN A 62 -14.88 -6.84 -8.23
CA ASN A 62 -14.61 -5.63 -9.02
C ASN A 62 -14.29 -5.96 -10.48
N ASP A 63 -14.74 -5.07 -11.38
CA ASP A 63 -14.49 -5.18 -12.81
C ASP A 63 -13.21 -4.42 -13.14
N GLY A 64 -12.11 -5.16 -13.31
CA GLY A 64 -10.80 -4.60 -13.62
C GLY A 64 -10.17 -5.22 -14.85
N MET A 65 -9.38 -4.43 -15.56
CA MET A 65 -8.63 -4.86 -16.73
C MET A 65 -7.23 -4.27 -16.68
N ALA A 66 -6.24 -5.08 -17.06
CA ALA A 66 -4.85 -4.67 -17.16
C ALA A 66 -4.40 -4.70 -18.63
N TRP A 67 -3.49 -3.81 -18.99
CA TRP A 67 -2.90 -3.76 -20.33
C TRP A 67 -1.40 -3.58 -20.26
N THR A 68 -0.72 -4.11 -21.28
CA THR A 68 0.70 -3.92 -21.52
C THR A 68 0.88 -3.20 -22.85
N ALA A 69 1.67 -2.14 -22.86
CA ALA A 69 2.13 -1.46 -24.05
C ALA A 69 3.37 -2.15 -24.61
N PHE A 70 3.38 -2.43 -25.90
CA PHE A 70 4.50 -3.03 -26.61
C PHE A 70 5.03 -2.10 -27.71
N ARG A 71 6.35 -2.03 -27.86
CA ARG A 71 7.00 -1.42 -29.02
C ARG A 71 7.99 -2.40 -29.62
N ALA A 72 7.81 -2.72 -30.91
CA ALA A 72 8.58 -3.76 -31.60
C ALA A 72 8.62 -5.09 -30.81
N GLY A 73 7.47 -5.52 -30.28
CA GLY A 73 7.34 -6.76 -29.50
C GLY A 73 7.90 -6.73 -28.08
N ARG A 74 8.53 -5.63 -27.64
CA ARG A 74 9.07 -5.49 -26.27
C ARG A 74 8.06 -4.75 -25.37
N PRO A 75 7.81 -5.20 -24.12
CA PRO A 75 6.96 -4.47 -23.20
C PRO A 75 7.65 -3.16 -22.76
N VAL A 76 6.98 -2.03 -22.94
CA VAL A 76 7.50 -0.68 -22.66
C VAL A 76 6.62 0.12 -21.70
N GLY A 77 5.47 -0.43 -21.31
CA GLY A 77 4.62 0.14 -20.29
C GLY A 77 3.48 -0.78 -19.89
N ARG A 78 2.81 -0.46 -18.79
CA ARG A 78 1.68 -1.19 -18.24
C ARG A 78 0.75 -0.25 -17.49
N ILE A 79 -0.52 -0.60 -17.46
CA ILE A 79 -1.54 0.09 -16.69
C ILE A 79 -2.66 -0.88 -16.32
N TYR A 80 -3.27 -0.66 -15.17
CA TYR A 80 -4.48 -1.33 -14.73
C TYR A 80 -5.58 -0.30 -14.52
N ALA A 81 -6.82 -0.64 -14.84
CA ALA A 81 -8.00 0.15 -14.51
C ALA A 81 -9.06 -0.74 -13.88
N VAL A 82 -9.82 -0.17 -12.94
CA VAL A 82 -10.87 -0.87 -12.22
C VAL A 82 -12.07 0.02 -11.96
N ARG A 83 -13.26 -0.56 -12.17
CA ARG A 83 -14.53 -0.05 -11.65
C ARG A 83 -14.72 -0.65 -10.26
N ASN A 84 -14.29 0.09 -9.26
CA ASN A 84 -14.38 -0.34 -7.87
C ASN A 84 -15.81 -0.15 -7.34
N ALA A 85 -16.53 -1.26 -7.16
CA ALA A 85 -17.95 -1.25 -6.79
C ALA A 85 -18.18 -0.63 -5.41
N ALA A 86 -17.35 -0.98 -4.43
CA ALA A 86 -17.46 -0.46 -3.07
C ALA A 86 -17.12 1.04 -2.99
N HIS A 87 -16.13 1.51 -3.75
CA HIS A 87 -15.82 2.94 -3.89
C HIS A 87 -17.02 3.70 -4.47
N LEU A 88 -17.55 3.25 -5.60
CA LEU A 88 -18.65 3.93 -6.28
C LEU A 88 -19.94 3.94 -5.45
N ALA A 89 -20.24 2.84 -4.75
CA ALA A 89 -21.38 2.77 -3.85
C ALA A 89 -21.27 3.78 -2.70
N ARG A 90 -20.06 4.04 -2.21
CA ARG A 90 -19.81 4.97 -1.10
C ARG A 90 -19.74 6.43 -1.53
N HIS A 91 -19.05 6.71 -2.63
CA HIS A 91 -18.67 8.08 -3.01
C HIS A 91 -19.51 8.64 -4.16
N GLY A 92 -20.09 7.79 -5.02
CA GLY A 92 -20.94 8.22 -6.13
C GLY A 92 -20.26 9.16 -7.13
N ASP A 93 -18.92 9.20 -7.16
CA ASP A 93 -18.14 10.23 -7.85
C ASP A 93 -17.83 9.91 -9.32
N GLY A 94 -18.25 8.73 -9.80
CA GLY A 94 -18.03 8.28 -11.18
C GLY A 94 -16.57 7.99 -11.50
N ALA A 95 -15.71 7.74 -10.50
CA ALA A 95 -14.29 7.49 -10.73
C ALA A 95 -14.00 6.06 -11.21
N ALA A 96 -13.34 5.96 -12.36
CA ALA A 96 -12.52 4.80 -12.70
C ALA A 96 -11.17 4.93 -12.00
N GLN A 97 -10.77 3.90 -11.25
CA GLN A 97 -9.47 3.89 -10.60
C GLN A 97 -8.43 3.32 -11.57
N PHE A 98 -7.24 3.90 -11.63
CA PHE A 98 -6.10 3.37 -12.39
C PHE A 98 -4.92 3.07 -11.47
N GLY A 99 -4.04 2.14 -11.83
CA GLY A 99 -2.84 1.80 -11.07
C GLY A 99 -1.92 0.84 -11.83
N PHE A 100 -1.00 0.18 -11.11
CA PHE A 100 0.09 -0.60 -11.71
C PHE A 100 0.81 0.16 -12.85
N LEU A 101 0.85 1.48 -12.76
CA LEU A 101 1.29 2.36 -13.83
C LEU A 101 2.82 2.34 -13.89
N GLU A 102 3.36 1.86 -14.99
CA GLU A 102 4.78 1.94 -15.30
C GLU A 102 4.94 2.17 -16.80
N ALA A 103 5.83 3.07 -17.20
CA ALA A 103 6.16 3.27 -18.61
C ALA A 103 7.52 3.95 -18.73
N ILE A 104 8.22 3.66 -19.82
CA ILE A 104 9.40 4.45 -20.22
C ILE A 104 9.01 5.92 -20.41
N ASP A 105 9.99 6.84 -20.33
CA ASP A 105 9.76 8.27 -20.55
C ASP A 105 9.51 8.56 -22.04
N ASP A 106 8.30 8.23 -22.49
CA ASP A 106 7.88 8.33 -23.88
C ASP A 106 6.41 8.72 -23.98
N ASP A 107 6.17 9.91 -24.52
CA ASP A 107 4.86 10.52 -24.61
C ASP A 107 3.82 9.66 -25.34
N VAL A 108 4.24 8.90 -26.36
CA VAL A 108 3.34 8.05 -27.14
C VAL A 108 2.86 6.87 -26.30
N VAL A 109 3.75 6.26 -25.49
CA VAL A 109 3.39 5.17 -24.58
C VAL A 109 2.40 5.64 -23.53
N TRP A 110 2.66 6.78 -22.89
CA TRP A 110 1.79 7.36 -21.86
C TRP A 110 0.41 7.73 -22.44
N ASN A 111 0.37 8.39 -23.60
CA ASN A 111 -0.87 8.73 -24.30
C ASN A 111 -1.70 7.48 -24.62
N ALA A 112 -1.08 6.41 -25.15
CA ALA A 112 -1.77 5.19 -25.52
C ALA A 112 -2.34 4.43 -24.31
N LEU A 113 -1.58 4.35 -23.20
CA LEU A 113 -2.05 3.72 -21.96
C LEU A 113 -3.26 4.46 -21.38
N PHE A 114 -3.21 5.79 -21.29
CA PHE A 114 -4.31 6.57 -20.73
C PHE A 114 -5.51 6.71 -21.66
N ALA A 115 -5.33 6.70 -22.98
CA ALA A 115 -6.45 6.58 -23.93
C ALA A 115 -7.22 5.26 -23.69
N THR A 116 -6.49 4.16 -23.52
CA THR A 116 -7.07 2.84 -23.24
C THR A 116 -7.87 2.83 -21.93
N VAL A 117 -7.35 3.45 -20.87
CA VAL A 117 -8.05 3.57 -19.58
C VAL A 117 -9.26 4.51 -19.67
N ALA A 118 -9.17 5.59 -20.44
CA ALA A 118 -10.31 6.48 -20.70
C ALA A 118 -11.45 5.74 -21.40
N ASP A 119 -11.15 4.91 -22.40
CA ASP A 119 -12.16 4.12 -23.11
C ASP A 119 -12.77 3.04 -22.21
N PHE A 120 -11.95 2.38 -21.38
CA PHE A 120 -12.46 1.48 -20.35
C PHE A 120 -13.46 2.17 -19.42
N ALA A 121 -13.17 3.40 -19.00
CA ALA A 121 -14.02 4.17 -18.12
C ALA A 121 -15.33 4.62 -18.81
N ARG A 122 -15.24 5.19 -20.02
CA ARG A 122 -16.40 5.65 -20.80
C ARG A 122 -17.37 4.52 -21.12
N THR A 123 -16.86 3.36 -21.52
CA THR A 123 -17.69 2.17 -21.81
C THR A 123 -18.43 1.63 -20.59
N ARG A 124 -18.04 2.05 -19.38
CA ARG A 124 -18.67 1.70 -18.09
C ARG A 124 -19.47 2.84 -17.47
N GLY A 125 -19.66 3.94 -18.20
CA GLY A 125 -20.40 5.12 -17.72
C GLY A 125 -19.68 5.90 -16.61
N LEU A 126 -18.36 5.76 -16.49
CA LEU A 126 -17.55 6.50 -15.53
C LEU A 126 -17.08 7.82 -16.17
N THR A 127 -16.92 8.86 -15.35
CA THR A 127 -16.76 10.26 -15.80
C THR A 127 -15.42 10.87 -15.45
N ARG A 128 -14.59 10.16 -14.67
CA ARG A 128 -13.24 10.61 -14.30
C ARG A 128 -12.29 9.44 -14.10
N LEU A 129 -11.00 9.72 -14.17
CA LEU A 129 -9.91 8.81 -13.84
C LEU A 129 -9.23 9.28 -12.56
N ARG A 130 -9.02 8.39 -11.57
CA ARG A 130 -8.34 8.73 -10.31
C ARG A 130 -7.32 7.66 -9.92
N GLY A 131 -6.13 8.05 -9.47
CA GLY A 131 -5.07 7.10 -9.13
C GLY A 131 -3.69 7.73 -8.97
N PRO A 132 -2.62 6.93 -8.83
CA PRO A 132 -2.63 5.48 -8.96
C PRO A 132 -3.15 4.76 -7.70
N PHE A 133 -3.88 3.67 -7.92
CA PHE A 133 -4.28 2.62 -6.97
C PHE A 133 -4.05 1.27 -7.66
N SER A 134 -3.08 0.48 -7.22
CA SER A 134 -2.81 -0.84 -7.83
C SER A 134 -4.05 -1.74 -7.79
N ALA A 135 -4.95 -1.57 -6.81
CA ALA A 135 -6.29 -2.14 -6.84
C ALA A 135 -7.31 -1.20 -6.19
N SER A 136 -7.13 -0.90 -4.90
CA SER A 136 -7.94 0.07 -4.16
C SER A 136 -7.05 0.96 -3.29
N ILE A 137 -7.65 1.91 -2.56
CA ILE A 137 -6.94 2.72 -1.56
C ILE A 137 -6.33 1.86 -0.42
N ASN A 138 -6.82 0.64 -0.22
CA ASN A 138 -6.32 -0.29 0.79
C ASN A 138 -5.13 -1.11 0.28
N HIS A 139 -4.74 -0.92 -0.99
CA HIS A 139 -3.56 -1.49 -1.63
C HIS A 139 -2.53 -0.39 -1.90
N GLU A 140 -1.47 -0.71 -2.65
CA GLU A 140 -0.50 0.29 -3.11
C GLU A 140 -1.18 1.47 -3.83
N CYS A 141 -1.01 2.67 -3.28
CA CYS A 141 -1.64 3.87 -3.81
C CYS A 141 -0.73 5.11 -3.74
N GLY A 142 -1.07 6.07 -4.61
CA GLY A 142 -0.37 7.34 -4.78
C GLY A 142 0.91 7.22 -5.58
N LEU A 143 1.19 8.17 -6.46
CA LEU A 143 2.44 8.24 -7.19
C LEU A 143 3.50 8.88 -6.28
N MET A 144 4.67 8.26 -6.13
CA MET A 144 5.76 8.90 -5.38
C MET A 144 6.19 10.22 -6.05
N VAL A 145 6.01 11.34 -5.34
CA VAL A 145 6.35 12.71 -5.79
C VAL A 145 7.39 13.39 -4.89
N GLY A 146 7.80 12.74 -3.81
CA GLY A 146 8.83 13.22 -2.89
C GLY A 146 9.53 12.06 -2.19
N GLY A 147 10.81 12.24 -1.88
CA GLY A 147 11.68 11.16 -1.38
C GLY A 147 12.43 10.41 -2.49
N TYR A 148 12.69 11.05 -3.63
CA TYR A 148 13.50 10.45 -4.70
C TYR A 148 14.87 10.01 -4.18
N GLY A 149 15.31 8.81 -4.57
CA GLY A 149 16.52 8.18 -4.07
C GLY A 149 16.32 7.35 -2.79
N GLU A 150 15.23 7.56 -2.05
CA GLU A 150 14.85 6.67 -0.96
C GLU A 150 14.19 5.41 -1.51
N ARG A 151 14.56 4.27 -0.93
CA ARG A 151 13.95 2.99 -1.32
C ARG A 151 12.54 2.90 -0.78
N ALA A 152 11.63 2.42 -1.63
CA ALA A 152 10.30 2.00 -1.19
C ALA A 152 10.41 0.95 -0.07
N THR A 153 9.55 1.07 0.92
CA THR A 153 9.31 0.08 1.97
C THR A 153 8.18 -0.86 1.55
N THR A 154 8.07 -2.02 2.19
CA THR A 154 7.01 -3.00 1.91
C THR A 154 5.62 -2.39 1.76
N HIS A 155 4.94 -2.81 0.69
CA HIS A 155 3.63 -2.29 0.28
C HIS A 155 3.64 -0.77 0.07
N THR A 156 4.73 -0.17 -0.42
CA THR A 156 4.73 1.18 -0.98
C THR A 156 5.35 1.13 -2.36
N ASN A 157 4.98 2.06 -3.23
CA ASN A 157 5.55 2.12 -4.57
C ASN A 157 6.72 3.12 -4.66
N TYR A 158 7.49 2.95 -5.72
CA TYR A 158 8.54 3.85 -6.18
C TYR A 158 8.19 4.32 -7.59
N ALA A 159 8.41 5.61 -7.86
CA ALA A 159 8.21 6.16 -9.19
C ALA A 159 9.38 7.09 -9.56
N PRO A 160 9.92 6.97 -10.79
CA PRO A 160 10.85 7.95 -11.33
C PRO A 160 10.24 9.35 -11.36
N SER A 161 11.08 10.37 -11.20
CA SER A 161 10.62 11.77 -11.09
C SER A 161 9.87 12.29 -12.31
N PHE A 162 10.08 11.70 -13.49
CA PHE A 162 9.37 12.10 -14.71
C PHE A 162 7.90 11.65 -14.72
N TYR A 163 7.49 10.66 -13.92
CA TYR A 163 6.11 10.16 -13.92
C TYR A 163 5.10 11.25 -13.54
N ALA A 164 5.45 12.11 -12.58
CA ALA A 164 4.60 13.22 -12.16
C ALA A 164 4.37 14.20 -13.32
N ARG A 165 5.45 14.57 -14.01
CA ARG A 165 5.38 15.45 -15.19
C ARG A 165 4.56 14.82 -16.32
N GLN A 166 4.67 13.51 -16.53
CA GLN A 166 3.89 12.81 -17.55
C GLN A 166 2.39 12.82 -17.24
N LEU A 167 2.00 12.62 -15.98
CA LEU A 167 0.60 12.76 -15.55
C LEU A 167 0.08 14.20 -15.72
N GLU A 168 0.85 15.19 -15.27
CA GLU A 168 0.48 16.60 -15.38
C GLU A 168 0.32 17.04 -16.84
N ARG A 169 1.21 16.60 -17.73
CA ARG A 169 1.11 16.83 -19.20
C ARG A 169 -0.15 16.22 -19.81
N LEU A 170 -0.59 15.07 -19.29
CA LEU A 170 -1.85 14.43 -19.69
C LEU A 170 -3.08 15.15 -19.13
N GLY A 171 -2.93 16.23 -18.36
CA GLY A 171 -4.01 17.01 -17.77
C GLY A 171 -4.52 16.45 -16.44
N PHE A 172 -3.75 15.60 -15.77
CA PHE A 172 -4.08 15.20 -14.40
C PHE A 172 -3.64 16.26 -13.39
N ALA A 173 -4.46 16.46 -12.36
CA ALA A 173 -4.14 17.31 -11.22
C ALA A 173 -4.04 16.48 -9.94
N GLY A 174 -3.13 16.87 -9.04
CA GLY A 174 -3.07 16.29 -7.70
C GLY A 174 -4.31 16.61 -6.89
N VAL A 175 -4.92 15.59 -6.27
CA VAL A 175 -6.14 15.73 -5.44
C VAL A 175 -5.93 15.36 -3.97
N LYS A 176 -4.88 14.61 -3.66
CA LYS A 176 -4.55 14.26 -2.27
C LYS A 176 -3.10 13.82 -2.14
N ASP A 177 -2.39 14.32 -1.14
CA ASP A 177 -1.10 13.76 -0.74
C ASP A 177 -1.23 12.83 0.47
N ILE A 178 -0.41 11.80 0.41
CA ILE A 178 -0.23 10.77 1.41
C ILE A 178 1.26 10.80 1.79
N VAL A 179 1.57 10.72 3.07
CA VAL A 179 2.92 10.99 3.57
C VAL A 179 3.49 9.83 4.37
N GLY A 180 4.81 9.68 4.29
CA GLY A 180 5.60 8.73 5.06
C GLY A 180 6.62 9.45 5.94
N TYR A 181 6.70 9.01 7.19
CA TYR A 181 7.69 9.46 8.15
C TYR A 181 8.55 8.28 8.55
N GLU A 182 9.87 8.46 8.57
CA GLU A 182 10.81 7.42 9.00
C GLU A 182 11.70 7.97 10.10
N GLY A 183 11.98 7.16 11.12
CA GLY A 183 12.81 7.54 12.26
C GLY A 183 13.79 6.44 12.68
N SER A 184 14.87 6.88 13.33
CA SER A 184 15.86 5.99 13.94
C SER A 184 15.29 5.34 15.20
N LEU A 185 15.34 4.01 15.25
CA LEU A 185 14.87 3.26 16.41
C LEU A 185 15.82 3.38 17.60
N SER A 186 17.13 3.57 17.40
CA SER A 186 18.10 3.74 18.50
C SER A 186 17.97 5.08 19.20
N GLU A 187 17.51 6.12 18.50
CA GLU A 187 17.35 7.48 19.03
C GLU A 187 15.98 7.70 19.70
N SER A 188 14.98 6.86 19.39
CA SER A 188 13.64 7.03 19.94
C SER A 188 13.64 6.88 21.47
N ARG A 189 12.93 7.74 22.18
CA ARG A 189 12.62 7.57 23.61
C ARG A 189 11.12 7.37 23.84
N LEU A 190 10.40 6.95 22.78
CA LEU A 190 8.95 6.83 22.84
C LEU A 190 8.50 5.79 23.87
N PRO A 191 9.02 4.55 23.89
CA PRO A 191 8.55 3.55 24.85
C PRO A 191 8.72 3.99 26.30
N GLU A 192 9.87 4.57 26.66
CA GLU A 192 10.16 5.01 28.01
C GLU A 192 9.25 6.17 28.44
N ARG A 193 9.01 7.13 27.55
CA ARG A 193 8.07 8.25 27.81
C ARG A 193 6.64 7.76 27.98
N VAL A 194 6.18 6.86 27.11
CA VAL A 194 4.83 6.31 27.17
C VAL A 194 4.65 5.47 28.44
N ALA A 195 5.63 4.64 28.81
CA ALA A 195 5.61 3.88 30.06
C ALA A 195 5.51 4.80 31.29
N ALA A 196 6.27 5.89 31.32
CA ALA A 196 6.25 6.84 32.44
C ALA A 196 4.89 7.57 32.58
N ILE A 197 4.25 7.94 31.46
CA ILE A 197 2.92 8.57 31.49
C ILE A 197 1.86 7.52 31.86
N ARG A 198 1.91 6.34 31.27
CA ARG A 198 0.97 5.23 31.55
C ARG A 198 1.03 4.82 33.02
N GLY A 199 2.21 4.70 33.61
CA GLY A 199 2.36 4.33 35.03
C GLY A 199 1.74 5.31 36.03
N LYS A 200 1.53 6.58 35.62
CA LYS A 200 0.86 7.61 36.44
C LYS A 200 -0.63 7.73 36.14
N TRP A 201 -1.14 7.01 35.15
CA TRP A 201 -2.53 7.08 34.74
C TRP A 201 -3.39 6.07 35.52
N PRO A 202 -4.39 6.51 36.31
CA PRO A 202 -5.20 5.61 37.13
C PRO A 202 -5.93 4.52 36.33
N GLY A 203 -6.26 4.79 35.07
CA GLY A 203 -6.91 3.83 34.18
C GLY A 203 -5.97 2.83 33.50
N SER A 204 -4.66 2.87 33.76
CA SER A 204 -3.67 2.11 32.98
C SER A 204 -3.86 0.59 32.97
N ALA A 205 -4.43 0.02 34.03
CA ALA A 205 -4.73 -1.40 34.15
C ALA A 205 -5.89 -1.86 33.23
N ASP A 206 -6.81 -0.95 32.91
CA ASP A 206 -7.95 -1.22 32.02
C ASP A 206 -7.55 -1.18 30.53
N LEU A 207 -6.38 -0.63 30.21
CA LEU A 207 -5.82 -0.60 28.85
C LEU A 207 -4.79 -1.72 28.70
N THR A 208 -5.12 -2.74 27.93
CA THR A 208 -4.23 -3.89 27.66
C THR A 208 -3.91 -4.01 26.18
N LEU A 209 -2.75 -4.61 25.88
CA LEU A 209 -2.38 -4.97 24.51
C LEU A 209 -2.40 -6.48 24.36
N ARG A 210 -2.85 -6.97 23.22
CA ARG A 210 -2.74 -8.38 22.85
C ARG A 210 -2.44 -8.57 21.36
N PRO A 211 -1.74 -9.66 20.99
CA PRO A 211 -1.55 -10.00 19.59
C PRO A 211 -2.89 -10.24 18.87
N ALA A 212 -2.99 -9.78 17.64
CA ALA A 212 -4.14 -10.02 16.78
C ALA A 212 -3.96 -11.32 15.98
N GLN A 213 -3.93 -12.45 16.70
CA GLN A 213 -3.70 -13.78 16.12
C GLN A 213 -4.99 -14.61 16.04
N GLY A 214 -5.12 -15.38 14.96
CA GLY A 214 -6.28 -16.23 14.70
C GLY A 214 -7.48 -15.48 14.13
N ALA A 215 -8.47 -16.23 13.62
CA ALA A 215 -9.59 -15.69 12.85
C ALA A 215 -10.42 -14.65 13.63
N ALA A 216 -10.68 -14.88 14.91
CA ALA A 216 -11.45 -13.96 15.76
C ALA A 216 -10.76 -12.60 15.90
N ALA A 217 -9.46 -12.59 16.20
CA ALA A 217 -8.72 -11.35 16.37
C ALA A 217 -8.51 -10.62 15.03
N VAL A 218 -8.40 -11.34 13.91
CA VAL A 218 -8.40 -10.75 12.56
C VAL A 218 -9.72 -10.03 12.28
N ALA A 219 -10.86 -10.64 12.64
CA ALA A 219 -12.16 -10.00 12.48
C ALA A 219 -12.31 -8.75 13.37
N GLU A 220 -11.84 -8.80 14.62
CA GLU A 220 -11.81 -7.64 15.52
C GLU A 220 -10.92 -6.51 14.97
N LEU A 221 -9.74 -6.85 14.44
CA LEU A 221 -8.84 -5.90 13.80
C LEU A 221 -9.49 -5.26 12.57
N ASN A 222 -10.14 -6.05 11.71
CA ASN A 222 -10.89 -5.53 10.56
C ASN A 222 -12.02 -4.58 10.99
N SER A 223 -12.73 -4.93 12.06
CA SER A 223 -13.78 -4.09 12.64
C SER A 223 -13.25 -2.76 13.18
N VAL A 224 -12.10 -2.79 13.87
CA VAL A 224 -11.42 -1.56 14.33
C VAL A 224 -10.95 -0.73 13.15
N TYR A 225 -10.35 -1.35 12.13
CA TYR A 225 -9.88 -0.69 10.91
C TYR A 225 -11.03 0.01 10.17
N ASN A 226 -12.10 -0.71 9.86
CA ASN A 226 -13.24 -0.15 9.12
C ASN A 226 -13.91 1.01 9.86
N ASP A 227 -14.00 0.97 11.19
CA ASP A 227 -14.52 2.11 11.96
C ASP A 227 -13.50 3.26 12.02
N ALA A 228 -12.23 2.99 12.31
CA ALA A 228 -11.21 4.00 12.49
C ALA A 228 -10.79 4.70 11.18
N TRP A 229 -11.04 4.12 10.00
CA TRP A 229 -10.76 4.74 8.70
C TRP A 229 -12.01 5.24 7.96
N ALA A 230 -13.23 5.02 8.47
CA ALA A 230 -14.47 5.32 7.77
C ALA A 230 -14.53 6.77 7.21
N ASP A 231 -14.08 7.75 7.98
CA ASP A 231 -14.18 9.16 7.61
C ASP A 231 -12.94 9.68 6.84
N ASN A 232 -11.96 8.82 6.55
CA ASN A 232 -10.76 9.22 5.81
C ASN A 232 -11.11 9.48 4.33
N TRP A 233 -10.36 10.39 3.71
CA TRP A 233 -10.47 10.67 2.28
C TRP A 233 -10.31 9.38 1.47
N GLY A 234 -11.25 9.13 0.56
CA GLY A 234 -11.23 7.96 -0.32
C GLY A 234 -11.44 6.62 0.37
N ALA A 235 -11.79 6.57 1.67
CA ALA A 235 -11.95 5.33 2.42
C ALA A 235 -12.93 4.38 1.74
N VAL A 236 -12.58 3.09 1.69
CA VAL A 236 -13.42 1.99 1.21
C VAL A 236 -13.36 0.89 2.26
N PRO A 237 -14.51 0.36 2.74
CA PRO A 237 -14.50 -0.71 3.73
C PRO A 237 -13.83 -1.97 3.17
N VAL A 238 -13.09 -2.68 4.01
CA VAL A 238 -12.51 -3.98 3.70
C VAL A 238 -13.53 -5.06 4.09
N SER A 239 -13.92 -5.91 3.15
CA SER A 239 -14.81 -7.03 3.42
C SER A 239 -14.12 -8.07 4.31
N ASP A 240 -14.88 -8.87 5.06
CA ASP A 240 -14.29 -9.90 5.91
C ASP A 240 -13.55 -10.98 5.11
N GLU A 241 -13.98 -11.25 3.88
CA GLU A 241 -13.30 -12.17 2.96
C GLU A 241 -11.94 -11.60 2.52
N GLU A 242 -11.88 -10.33 2.15
CA GLU A 242 -10.62 -9.65 1.80
C GLU A 242 -9.69 -9.56 3.02
N ALA A 243 -10.21 -9.22 4.20
CA ALA A 243 -9.44 -9.18 5.44
C ALA A 243 -8.84 -10.55 5.80
N SER A 244 -9.61 -11.62 5.66
CA SER A 244 -9.15 -13.00 5.90
C SER A 244 -8.08 -13.41 4.88
N PHE A 245 -8.26 -13.06 3.61
CA PHE A 245 -7.29 -13.32 2.55
C PHE A 245 -5.95 -12.60 2.81
N LEU A 246 -6.00 -11.29 3.10
CA LEU A 246 -4.82 -10.49 3.42
C LEU A 246 -4.13 -10.98 4.69
N ALA A 247 -4.89 -11.38 5.72
CA ALA A 247 -4.34 -11.96 6.94
C ALA A 247 -3.61 -13.29 6.67
N GLY A 248 -4.15 -14.15 5.80
CA GLY A 248 -3.51 -15.41 5.39
C GLY A 248 -2.21 -15.20 4.61
N LEU A 249 -2.12 -14.14 3.79
CA LEU A 249 -0.87 -13.74 3.16
C LEU A 249 0.12 -13.20 4.21
N ALA A 250 -0.34 -12.35 5.10
CA ALA A 250 0.46 -11.74 6.15
C ALA A 250 1.05 -12.78 7.11
N GLN A 251 0.30 -13.81 7.51
CA GLN A 251 0.79 -14.88 8.40
C GLN A 251 2.00 -15.65 7.86
N GLN A 252 2.24 -15.64 6.55
CA GLN A 252 3.40 -16.30 5.94
C GLN A 252 4.70 -15.48 6.07
N ILE A 253 4.60 -14.19 6.41
CA ILE A 253 5.70 -13.24 6.34
C ILE A 253 5.85 -12.37 7.59
N LEU A 254 4.77 -12.16 8.36
CA LEU A 254 4.75 -11.31 9.54
C LEU A 254 5.07 -12.14 10.79
N PRO A 255 5.94 -11.64 11.68
CA PRO A 255 6.03 -12.19 13.02
C PRO A 255 4.67 -12.12 13.73
N ALA A 256 4.34 -13.16 14.49
CA ALA A 256 2.99 -13.38 15.01
C ALA A 256 2.49 -12.25 15.94
N ASP A 257 3.38 -11.51 16.60
CA ASP A 257 3.06 -10.44 17.53
C ASP A 257 3.12 -9.02 16.91
N TRP A 258 3.33 -8.89 15.59
CA TRP A 258 3.43 -7.58 14.93
C TRP A 258 2.08 -6.96 14.54
N SER A 259 1.00 -7.72 14.66
CA SER A 259 -0.36 -7.19 14.66
C SER A 259 -0.88 -7.16 16.09
N THR A 260 -1.34 -6.01 16.56
CA THR A 260 -1.67 -5.77 17.98
C THR A 260 -3.00 -5.05 18.11
N LEU A 261 -3.85 -5.53 19.03
CA LEU A 261 -5.08 -4.88 19.47
C LEU A 261 -4.85 -4.22 20.82
N ALA A 262 -5.43 -3.03 20.99
CA ALA A 262 -5.52 -2.33 22.26
C ALA A 262 -6.95 -2.43 22.79
N ASP A 263 -7.11 -3.09 23.93
CA ASP A 263 -8.41 -3.26 24.58
C ASP A 263 -8.54 -2.27 25.74
N TRP A 264 -9.70 -1.62 25.84
CA TRP A 264 -10.10 -0.82 26.99
C TRP A 264 -11.28 -1.47 27.69
N LYS A 265 -11.10 -1.89 28.96
CA LYS A 265 -12.11 -2.62 29.74
C LYS A 265 -12.66 -3.84 28.97
N GLY A 266 -11.76 -4.59 28.32
CA GLY A 266 -12.10 -5.79 27.56
C GLY A 266 -12.73 -5.53 26.18
N GLN A 267 -12.80 -4.28 25.71
CA GLN A 267 -13.33 -3.94 24.39
C GLN A 267 -12.20 -3.48 23.46
N PRO A 268 -12.06 -4.01 22.23
CA PRO A 268 -11.02 -3.58 21.30
C PRO A 268 -11.31 -2.17 20.79
N ILE A 269 -10.46 -1.21 21.17
CA ILE A 269 -10.61 0.22 20.83
C ILE A 269 -9.57 0.72 19.84
N GLY A 270 -8.47 0.00 19.66
CA GLY A 270 -7.39 0.39 18.76
C GLY A 270 -6.66 -0.80 18.17
N ALA A 271 -6.00 -0.58 17.04
CA ALA A 271 -5.24 -1.60 16.33
C ALA A 271 -3.97 -1.01 15.72
N LEU A 272 -2.93 -1.84 15.62
CA LEU A 272 -1.71 -1.55 14.90
C LEU A 272 -1.27 -2.80 14.12
N VAL A 273 -0.86 -2.62 12.87
CA VAL A 273 -0.18 -3.64 12.07
C VAL A 273 1.20 -3.10 11.71
N MET A 274 2.22 -3.90 11.96
CA MET A 274 3.60 -3.65 11.56
C MET A 274 4.08 -4.79 10.65
N ALA A 275 4.92 -4.46 9.67
CA ALA A 275 5.51 -5.42 8.75
C ALA A 275 7.02 -5.21 8.61
N PRO A 276 7.83 -6.28 8.49
CA PRO A 276 9.23 -6.15 8.12
C PRO A 276 9.31 -5.64 6.68
N ASP A 277 10.38 -4.93 6.35
CA ASP A 277 10.61 -4.48 4.97
C ASP A 277 11.05 -5.64 4.07
N LEU A 278 10.07 -6.39 3.56
CA LEU A 278 10.22 -7.39 2.50
C LEU A 278 10.96 -6.85 1.27
N ASN A 279 10.89 -5.55 0.94
CA ASN A 279 11.64 -5.02 -0.21
C ASN A 279 13.16 -5.19 0.02
N GLU A 280 13.63 -5.00 1.26
CA GLU A 280 15.02 -5.32 1.62
C GLU A 280 15.31 -6.82 1.45
N ALA A 281 14.37 -7.67 1.86
CA ALA A 281 14.51 -9.12 1.81
C ALA A 281 14.48 -9.72 0.39
N VAL A 282 13.81 -9.08 -0.57
CA VAL A 282 13.65 -9.59 -1.94
C VAL A 282 14.46 -8.83 -3.00
N ARG A 283 15.12 -7.73 -2.65
CA ARG A 283 15.82 -6.83 -3.60
C ARG A 283 16.68 -7.55 -4.63
N ASP A 284 17.54 -8.46 -4.19
CA ASP A 284 18.49 -9.17 -5.06
C ASP A 284 17.92 -10.45 -5.69
N LEU A 285 16.64 -10.75 -5.45
CA LEU A 285 15.92 -11.86 -6.08
C LEU A 285 15.40 -11.50 -7.49
N LYS A 286 15.47 -10.22 -7.88
CA LYS A 286 15.01 -9.72 -9.18
C LYS A 286 13.59 -10.18 -9.52
N GLY A 287 12.73 -10.19 -8.49
CA GLY A 287 11.32 -10.60 -8.55
C GLY A 287 11.06 -12.09 -8.76
N ARG A 288 12.07 -12.97 -8.69
CA ARG A 288 11.91 -14.43 -8.87
C ARG A 288 12.23 -15.19 -7.58
N LEU A 289 11.28 -16.03 -7.13
CA LEU A 289 11.47 -16.90 -5.97
C LEU A 289 12.01 -18.29 -6.30
N VAL A 290 11.91 -18.73 -7.56
CA VAL A 290 12.37 -20.07 -7.97
C VAL A 290 13.69 -19.98 -8.76
N PRO A 291 14.60 -20.96 -8.63
CA PRO A 291 14.47 -22.16 -7.79
C PRO A 291 14.80 -21.97 -6.30
N PHE A 292 15.62 -20.97 -5.90
CA PHE A 292 16.14 -20.85 -4.54
C PHE A 292 15.82 -19.52 -3.81
N GLY A 293 15.16 -18.57 -4.47
CA GLY A 293 14.82 -17.27 -3.88
C GLY A 293 13.86 -17.37 -2.70
N TRP A 294 12.96 -18.36 -2.67
CA TRP A 294 12.07 -18.62 -1.54
C TRP A 294 12.84 -19.00 -0.27
N ALA A 295 13.88 -19.84 -0.38
CA ALA A 295 14.69 -20.25 0.75
C ALA A 295 15.48 -19.07 1.31
N LYS A 296 16.02 -18.22 0.42
CA LYS A 296 16.70 -16.98 0.79
C LYS A 296 15.76 -15.99 1.48
N LEU A 297 14.53 -15.84 0.98
CA LEU A 297 13.50 -15.00 1.60
C LEU A 297 13.16 -15.50 3.00
N LEU A 298 12.86 -16.79 3.16
CA LEU A 298 12.54 -17.37 4.48
C LEU A 298 13.71 -17.24 5.46
N TRP A 299 14.94 -17.46 5.01
CA TRP A 299 16.12 -17.25 5.85
C TRP A 299 16.27 -15.79 6.28
N ARG A 300 15.99 -14.84 5.39
CA ARG A 300 16.04 -13.41 5.72
C ARG A 300 14.97 -12.99 6.71
N LEU A 301 13.76 -13.51 6.57
CA LEU A 301 12.66 -13.17 7.47
C LEU A 301 12.79 -13.83 8.85
N ASN A 302 13.34 -15.04 8.93
CA ASN A 302 13.37 -15.83 10.16
C ASN A 302 14.74 -15.91 10.85
N VAL A 303 15.84 -15.59 10.15
CA VAL A 303 17.20 -15.77 10.68
C VAL A 303 18.03 -14.48 10.62
N SER A 304 18.21 -13.88 9.43
CA SER A 304 19.07 -12.68 9.33
C SER A 304 18.37 -11.38 9.72
N GLY A 305 17.04 -11.36 9.66
CA GLY A 305 16.25 -10.14 9.82
C GLY A 305 16.40 -9.15 8.67
N VAL A 306 15.73 -8.01 8.84
CA VAL A 306 15.79 -6.83 7.97
C VAL A 306 16.06 -5.59 8.83
N SER A 307 16.68 -4.57 8.24
CA SER A 307 17.03 -3.34 8.95
C SER A 307 15.87 -2.36 9.10
N ARG A 308 14.77 -2.53 8.35
CA ARG A 308 13.62 -1.63 8.35
C ARG A 308 12.31 -2.36 8.66
N ALA A 309 11.43 -1.70 9.39
CA ALA A 309 10.04 -2.10 9.59
C ALA A 309 9.10 -0.95 9.20
N ARG A 310 7.85 -1.27 8.88
CA ARG A 310 6.82 -0.32 8.49
C ARG A 310 5.53 -0.54 9.28
N VAL A 311 4.91 0.54 9.75
CA VAL A 311 3.54 0.57 10.30
C VAL A 311 2.59 1.15 9.25
N PRO A 312 1.92 0.31 8.43
CA PRO A 312 0.88 0.76 7.51
C PRO A 312 -0.46 1.07 8.19
N VAL A 313 -0.73 0.47 9.36
CA VAL A 313 -2.01 0.59 10.07
C VAL A 313 -1.75 0.95 11.51
N ILE A 314 -2.29 2.08 11.94
CA ILE A 314 -2.40 2.47 13.35
C ILE A 314 -3.62 3.37 13.51
N GLY A 315 -4.55 2.99 14.40
CA GLY A 315 -5.79 3.73 14.56
C GLY A 315 -6.57 3.33 15.79
N VAL A 316 -7.49 4.22 16.18
CA VAL A 316 -8.46 4.00 17.26
C VAL A 316 -9.86 4.24 16.73
N ARG A 317 -10.83 3.46 17.24
CA ARG A 317 -12.24 3.61 16.91
C ARG A 317 -12.72 5.04 17.11
N ARG A 318 -13.70 5.47 16.31
CA ARG A 318 -14.20 6.84 16.26
C ARG A 318 -14.66 7.37 17.61
N ALA A 319 -15.35 6.52 18.37
CA ALA A 319 -15.85 6.84 19.70
C ALA A 319 -14.76 7.24 20.71
N TRP A 320 -13.49 6.88 20.45
CA TRP A 320 -12.36 7.16 21.33
C TRP A 320 -11.45 8.29 20.81
N ARG A 321 -11.73 8.84 19.63
CA ARG A 321 -10.97 9.98 19.08
C ARG A 321 -11.15 11.22 19.97
N GLY A 322 -10.06 11.96 20.18
CA GLY A 322 -10.06 13.15 21.05
C GLY A 322 -10.17 12.84 22.55
N THR A 323 -10.29 11.58 22.95
CA THR A 323 -10.32 11.17 24.36
C THR A 323 -8.92 10.88 24.89
N ARG A 324 -8.72 11.00 26.22
CA ARG A 324 -7.47 10.59 26.87
C ARG A 324 -7.17 9.10 26.69
N VAL A 325 -8.19 8.25 26.73
CA VAL A 325 -8.08 6.80 26.54
C VAL A 325 -7.60 6.48 25.13
N GLY A 326 -8.22 7.06 24.10
CA GLY A 326 -7.82 6.83 22.71
C GLY A 326 -6.41 7.36 22.39
N ALA A 327 -6.05 8.53 22.91
CA ALA A 327 -4.69 9.06 22.79
C ALA A 327 -3.65 8.13 23.44
N MET A 328 -3.95 7.61 24.63
CA MET A 328 -3.09 6.65 25.32
C MET A 328 -2.99 5.33 24.56
N ALA A 329 -4.11 4.80 24.04
CA ALA A 329 -4.11 3.57 23.25
C ALA A 329 -3.22 3.68 22.00
N ALA A 330 -3.33 4.77 21.24
CA ALA A 330 -2.48 4.99 20.07
C ALA A 330 -0.99 5.13 20.44
N ALA A 331 -0.68 5.83 21.53
CA ALA A 331 0.68 5.97 22.03
C ALA A 331 1.29 4.65 22.51
N VAL A 332 0.51 3.84 23.23
CA VAL A 332 0.92 2.52 23.74
C VAL A 332 1.11 1.52 22.59
N LEU A 333 0.25 1.54 21.57
CA LEU A 333 0.42 0.74 20.35
C LEU A 333 1.73 1.11 19.62
N LEU A 334 2.00 2.40 19.39
CA LEU A 334 3.21 2.82 18.70
C LEU A 334 4.49 2.54 19.52
N ALA A 335 4.42 2.72 20.85
CA ALA A 335 5.52 2.35 21.74
C ALA A 335 5.84 0.85 21.68
N ASP A 336 4.82 0.00 21.72
CA ASP A 336 4.96 -1.45 21.58
C ASP A 336 5.56 -1.84 20.21
N ALA A 337 5.12 -1.20 19.11
CA ALA A 337 5.72 -1.39 17.79
C ALA A 337 7.21 -1.02 17.75
N VAL A 338 7.60 0.10 18.37
CA VAL A 338 9.02 0.51 18.48
C VAL A 338 9.83 -0.53 19.26
N GLU A 339 9.32 -1.05 20.38
CA GLU A 339 10.01 -2.10 21.15
C GLU A 339 10.15 -3.41 20.37
N LYS A 340 9.09 -3.86 19.70
CA LYS A 340 9.10 -5.07 18.88
C LYS A 340 10.08 -4.96 17.72
N ALA A 341 10.09 -3.82 17.02
CA ALA A 341 11.03 -3.57 15.92
C ALA A 341 12.49 -3.56 16.41
N ARG A 342 12.78 -2.95 17.58
CA ARG A 342 14.11 -2.99 18.20
C ARG A 342 14.55 -4.41 18.54
N LYS A 343 13.66 -5.20 19.17
CA LYS A 343 13.93 -6.60 19.53
C LYS A 343 14.23 -7.46 18.30
N ALA A 344 13.61 -7.14 17.17
CA ALA A 344 13.87 -7.79 15.89
C ALA A 344 15.11 -7.27 15.14
N GLY A 345 15.88 -6.36 15.74
CA GLY A 345 17.11 -5.83 15.15
C GLY A 345 16.89 -4.76 14.06
N CYS A 346 15.68 -4.24 13.91
CA CYS A 346 15.44 -3.13 12.98
C CYS A 346 16.14 -1.86 13.47
N ALA A 347 16.77 -1.15 12.53
CA ALA A 347 17.40 0.15 12.76
C ALA A 347 16.41 1.30 12.56
N ARG A 348 15.43 1.15 11.67
CA ARG A 348 14.46 2.20 11.32
C ARG A 348 13.03 1.69 11.33
N LEU A 349 12.12 2.60 11.66
CA LEU A 349 10.67 2.40 11.60
C LEU A 349 10.05 3.48 10.72
N GLU A 350 9.38 3.05 9.66
CA GLU A 350 8.53 3.92 8.85
C GLU A 350 7.08 3.84 9.36
N VAL A 351 6.46 4.99 9.61
CA VAL A 351 5.00 5.10 9.73
C VAL A 351 4.54 5.88 8.51
N SER A 352 3.72 5.27 7.67
CA SER A 352 3.40 5.86 6.37
C SER A 352 1.98 5.57 5.94
N TRP A 353 1.65 6.12 4.78
CA TRP A 353 0.31 6.23 4.27
C TRP A 353 -0.67 7.00 5.15
N MET A 354 -0.15 8.05 5.79
CA MET A 354 -0.96 9.00 6.52
C MET A 354 -1.45 10.08 5.54
N LEU A 355 -2.72 10.46 5.62
CA LEU A 355 -3.20 11.64 4.90
C LEU A 355 -2.45 12.88 5.42
N GLU A 356 -2.06 13.77 4.51
CA GLU A 356 -1.28 14.97 4.82
C GLU A 356 -1.93 15.92 5.86
N ASP A 357 -3.24 15.83 6.02
CA ASP A 357 -4.07 16.62 6.93
C ASP A 357 -4.53 15.85 8.18
N ASN A 358 -4.09 14.60 8.36
CA ASN A 358 -4.40 13.81 9.55
C ASN A 358 -3.49 14.22 10.74
N ASN A 359 -3.72 15.41 11.27
CA ASN A 359 -2.94 15.98 12.37
C ASN A 359 -2.81 15.06 13.60
N PRO A 360 -3.84 14.31 14.05
CA PRO A 360 -3.69 13.38 15.17
C PRO A 360 -2.56 12.36 14.98
N ILE A 361 -2.52 11.65 13.85
CA ILE A 361 -1.46 10.66 13.61
C ILE A 361 -0.12 11.32 13.31
N LEU A 362 -0.11 12.45 12.57
CA LEU A 362 1.12 13.19 12.28
C LEU A 362 1.80 13.68 13.56
N ASN A 363 1.03 14.17 14.53
CA ASN A 363 1.55 14.59 15.83
C ASN A 363 2.05 13.41 16.66
N LEU A 364 1.37 12.26 16.59
CA LEU A 364 1.83 11.05 17.25
C LEU A 364 3.18 10.59 16.67
N VAL A 365 3.34 10.57 15.34
CA VAL A 365 4.60 10.15 14.71
C VAL A 365 5.74 11.13 14.97
N ARG A 366 5.45 12.44 14.97
CA ARG A 366 6.41 13.50 15.35
C ARG A 366 6.86 13.42 16.81
N SER A 367 6.21 12.62 17.64
CA SER A 367 6.72 12.35 18.99
C SER A 367 7.98 11.47 18.97
N MET A 368 8.24 10.74 17.88
CA MET A 368 9.49 10.04 17.61
C MET A 368 10.48 10.96 16.87
N PRO A 369 11.81 10.70 16.92
CA PRO A 369 12.79 11.35 16.06
C PRO A 369 12.63 10.85 14.61
N ALA A 370 11.54 11.26 13.97
CA ALA A 370 11.15 10.87 12.62
C ALA A 370 10.96 12.11 11.74
N SER A 371 11.43 12.03 10.50
CA SER A 371 11.26 13.08 9.49
C SER A 371 10.35 12.59 8.36
N ARG A 372 9.72 13.53 7.65
CA ARG A 372 8.91 13.22 6.46
C ARG A 372 9.87 12.81 5.33
N THR A 373 9.91 11.53 4.99
CA THR A 373 10.84 10.98 3.99
C THR A 373 10.19 10.77 2.62
N LYS A 374 8.88 10.51 2.57
CA LYS A 374 8.19 10.16 1.32
C LYS A 374 6.85 10.88 1.18
N VAL A 375 6.50 11.19 -0.07
CA VAL A 375 5.20 11.76 -0.44
C VAL A 375 4.66 11.01 -1.64
N TRP A 376 3.44 10.51 -1.52
CA TRP A 376 2.69 9.88 -2.60
C TRP A 376 1.46 10.72 -2.92
N ARG A 377 1.29 11.09 -4.18
CA ARG A 377 0.20 11.94 -4.66
C ARG A 377 -0.82 11.13 -5.43
N ILE A 378 -2.08 11.30 -5.09
CA ILE A 378 -3.19 10.83 -5.91
C ILE A 378 -3.53 11.93 -6.91
N TYR A 379 -3.68 11.54 -8.16
CA TYR A 379 -4.02 12.37 -9.31
C TYR A 379 -5.43 12.07 -9.80
N GLU A 380 -6.05 13.07 -10.43
CA GLU A 380 -7.36 12.96 -11.05
C GLU A 380 -7.43 13.73 -12.38
N LYS A 381 -8.25 13.22 -13.31
CA LYS A 381 -8.61 13.89 -14.56
C LYS A 381 -10.07 13.56 -14.94
N ALA A 382 -10.84 14.57 -15.36
CA ALA A 382 -12.17 14.38 -15.94
C ALA A 382 -12.10 13.83 -17.39
N LEU A 383 -13.10 13.04 -17.81
CA LEU A 383 -13.13 12.34 -19.11
C LEU A 383 -13.85 13.08 -20.25
#